data_AF-A0A968J5X8-F1
#
_entry.id   AF-A0A968J5X8-F1
#
_cell.length_a   1.000
_cell.length_b   1.000
_cell.length_c   1.000
_cell.angle_alpha   90.00
_cell.angle_beta   90.00
_cell.angle_gamma   90.00
#
_symmetry.space_group_name_H-M   'P 1'
#
loop_
_entity.id
_entity.type
_entity.pdbx_description
1 polymer ?
#
loop_
_entity_poly.entity_id
_entity_poly.type
_entity_poly.pdbx_seq_one_letter_code
_entity_poly.pdbx_strand_id
1 'polypeptide(L)'
;MSRFYDWRVLWLIPIFGIMAWPYLTQLTPYNSLQRYESTQPLNSETFKILPETSVDLQQMRENLDQILLHQLRQGLYSTRNWQNGLSREEITSLLKDFPYQLPEEVITLYVWANGSRYSWWYTDDLVPSFRMLPLNEALETYDQRVELNAPDYEVWDPKWFPLFEFNGDEFLFVTASETQFPSSPVESIFLEEGTPNYRYISLAAMVASVAEAYELEAFSIDMEGKLIQNEALWSEIWARHNPALSNLTASQLESELDYESLIQINQTLGEYQLTEEVPQLLSLLETPITKTEDWSARLMVTGTLSNLALSKPAQLQDPTTINILITAFQDKPAIHREEYALIQGRLAYILGQIQAEAAVEPLIQAL
;
A
#
# COMPACT_ATOMS: atom_id res chain seq x y z
N MET A 1 66.34 -14.50 -16.71
CA MET A 1 65.98 -14.45 -15.27
C MET A 1 64.65 -13.73 -15.13
N SER A 2 63.59 -14.51 -15.30
CA SER A 2 62.18 -14.12 -15.32
C SER A 2 61.60 -14.19 -13.92
N ARG A 3 60.98 -13.10 -13.43
CA ARG A 3 60.12 -13.13 -12.26
C ARG A 3 58.68 -13.29 -12.74
N PHE A 4 58.10 -14.44 -12.44
CA PHE A 4 56.69 -14.76 -12.59
C PHE A 4 55.87 -13.96 -11.57
N TYR A 5 54.79 -13.35 -12.03
CA TYR A 5 53.71 -12.87 -11.18
C TYR A 5 52.90 -14.07 -10.69
N ASP A 6 52.59 -14.08 -9.39
CA ASP A 6 51.77 -15.09 -8.72
C ASP A 6 50.28 -14.72 -8.90
N TRP A 7 49.51 -15.59 -9.55
CA TRP A 7 48.11 -15.36 -9.97
C TRP A 7 47.12 -16.20 -9.16
N ARG A 8 47.44 -16.56 -7.91
CA ARG A 8 46.65 -17.52 -7.13
C ARG A 8 46.13 -16.99 -5.80
N VAL A 9 45.43 -15.85 -5.78
CA VAL A 9 44.48 -15.50 -4.70
C VAL A 9 43.40 -14.58 -5.28
N LEU A 10 42.45 -15.10 -6.06
CA LEU A 10 41.30 -14.31 -6.54
C LEU A 10 40.17 -15.18 -7.12
N TRP A 11 39.75 -16.24 -6.43
CA TRP A 11 38.50 -16.95 -6.74
C TRP A 11 37.99 -17.63 -5.47
N LEU A 12 36.88 -17.12 -4.92
CA LEU A 12 35.83 -17.82 -4.16
C LEU A 12 34.79 -16.78 -3.71
N ILE A 13 34.05 -16.23 -4.67
CA ILE A 13 32.73 -15.61 -4.43
C ILE A 13 31.73 -16.62 -4.99
N PRO A 14 30.83 -17.22 -4.20
CA PRO A 14 29.80 -18.06 -4.76
C PRO A 14 28.79 -17.19 -5.50
N ILE A 15 28.83 -17.28 -6.84
CA ILE A 15 27.78 -16.82 -7.75
C ILE A 15 26.56 -17.73 -7.51
N PHE A 16 25.65 -17.31 -6.64
CA PHE A 16 24.32 -17.92 -6.49
C PHE A 16 23.16 -16.92 -6.51
N GLY A 17 23.40 -15.65 -6.87
CA GLY A 17 22.42 -14.58 -6.65
C GLY A 17 21.54 -14.12 -7.83
N ILE A 18 21.68 -14.63 -9.06
CA ILE A 18 21.07 -13.93 -10.24
C ILE A 18 20.21 -14.82 -11.17
N MET A 19 20.01 -16.12 -10.90
CA MET A 19 19.22 -16.98 -11.82
C MET A 19 18.01 -17.72 -11.19
N ALA A 20 17.48 -17.26 -10.06
CA ALA A 20 16.30 -17.89 -9.44
C ALA A 20 15.00 -17.05 -9.52
N TRP A 21 15.03 -15.81 -10.00
CA TRP A 21 13.86 -14.94 -9.96
C TRP A 21 12.75 -15.22 -11.01
N PRO A 22 13.00 -15.76 -12.23
CA PRO A 22 11.90 -16.02 -13.17
C PRO A 22 11.19 -17.37 -12.96
N TYR A 23 11.64 -18.22 -12.02
CA TYR A 23 11.09 -19.58 -11.84
C TYR A 23 10.20 -19.77 -10.59
N LEU A 24 10.12 -18.76 -9.71
CA LEU A 24 9.20 -18.79 -8.55
C LEU A 24 7.79 -18.28 -8.86
N THR A 25 7.56 -17.70 -10.05
CA THR A 25 6.23 -17.27 -10.51
C THR A 25 5.48 -18.31 -11.34
N GLN A 26 6.01 -19.54 -11.46
CA GLN A 26 5.36 -20.65 -12.20
C GLN A 26 5.12 -21.91 -11.35
N LEU A 27 4.94 -21.76 -10.03
CA LEU A 27 4.34 -22.82 -9.23
C LEU A 27 2.81 -22.74 -9.39
N THR A 28 2.28 -23.74 -10.11
CA THR A 28 0.89 -24.23 -10.24
C THR A 28 -0.25 -23.44 -9.56
N PRO A 29 -1.43 -23.28 -10.22
CA PRO A 29 -2.60 -22.67 -9.59
C PRO A 29 -3.02 -23.52 -8.40
N TYR A 30 -2.79 -23.01 -7.19
CA TYR A 30 -3.19 -23.66 -5.97
C TYR A 30 -4.70 -23.45 -5.81
N ASN A 31 -5.47 -24.41 -6.30
CA ASN A 31 -6.90 -24.56 -6.04
C ASN A 31 -7.13 -24.95 -4.57
N SER A 32 -6.85 -24.03 -3.65
CA SER A 32 -7.35 -24.08 -2.27
C SER A 32 -8.28 -22.91 -2.02
N LEU A 33 -9.39 -22.86 -2.74
CA LEU A 33 -10.63 -22.36 -2.16
C LEU A 33 -11.10 -23.37 -1.10
N GLN A 34 -10.32 -23.52 -0.03
CA GLN A 34 -10.91 -23.92 1.24
C GLN A 34 -11.72 -22.72 1.70
N ARG A 35 -13.00 -22.97 1.99
CA ARG A 35 -13.92 -22.04 2.65
C ARG A 35 -13.18 -21.35 3.80
N TYR A 36 -12.77 -20.11 3.57
CA TYR A 36 -12.68 -19.16 4.65
C TYR A 36 -14.13 -18.90 5.04
N GLU A 37 -14.55 -19.51 6.16
CA GLU A 37 -15.80 -19.12 6.80
C GLU A 37 -15.70 -17.61 7.05
N SER A 38 -16.69 -16.88 6.54
CA SER A 38 -16.78 -15.42 6.52
C SER A 38 -16.12 -14.79 7.75
N THR A 39 -14.95 -14.19 7.55
CA THR A 39 -14.48 -13.14 8.44
C THR A 39 -15.58 -12.07 8.39
N GLN A 40 -16.18 -11.79 9.55
CA GLN A 40 -17.15 -10.70 9.66
C GLN A 40 -16.47 -9.43 9.13
N PRO A 41 -17.14 -8.61 8.31
CA PRO A 41 -16.60 -7.31 7.95
C PRO A 41 -16.25 -6.55 9.23
N LEU A 42 -15.09 -5.89 9.21
CA LEU A 42 -14.59 -5.03 10.28
C LEU A 42 -15.73 -4.29 10.97
N ASN A 43 -15.83 -4.41 12.30
CA ASN A 43 -16.84 -3.67 13.02
C ASN A 43 -16.57 -2.16 12.82
N SER A 44 -17.61 -1.42 12.47
CA SER A 44 -17.57 0.03 12.24
C SER A 44 -17.35 0.85 13.52
N GLU A 45 -17.26 0.22 14.69
CA GLU A 45 -17.00 0.87 15.97
C GLU A 45 -15.52 1.11 16.26
N THR A 46 -14.60 0.26 15.75
CA THR A 46 -13.14 0.43 15.94
C THR A 46 -12.63 1.73 15.32
N PHE A 47 -13.34 2.28 14.31
CA PHE A 47 -12.90 3.45 13.56
C PHE A 47 -13.77 4.70 13.72
N LYS A 48 -14.62 4.76 14.76
CA LYS A 48 -15.19 6.03 15.29
C LYS A 48 -14.11 7.03 15.78
N ILE A 49 -12.83 6.71 15.61
CA ILE A 49 -11.67 7.40 16.19
C ILE A 49 -11.00 8.34 15.20
N LEU A 50 -11.29 8.27 13.89
CA LEU A 50 -10.81 9.30 12.96
C LEU A 50 -11.56 10.61 13.28
N PRO A 51 -10.86 11.69 13.67
CA PRO A 51 -11.52 12.95 13.99
C PRO A 51 -12.27 13.46 12.76
N GLU A 52 -13.42 14.12 12.97
CA GLU A 52 -14.05 14.92 11.92
C GLU A 52 -13.04 15.99 11.47
N THR A 53 -12.35 15.71 10.36
CA THR A 53 -11.41 16.66 9.78
C THR A 53 -12.21 17.75 9.09
N SER A 54 -12.10 18.98 9.60
CA SER A 54 -12.56 20.15 8.85
C SER A 54 -11.76 20.23 7.55
N VAL A 55 -12.39 19.96 6.42
CA VAL A 55 -11.73 20.02 5.11
C VAL A 55 -11.80 21.43 4.54
N ASP A 56 -10.64 21.97 4.17
CA ASP A 56 -10.55 23.20 3.39
C ASP A 56 -10.71 22.88 1.88
N LEU A 57 -11.95 22.98 1.40
CA LEU A 57 -12.29 22.70 0.01
C LEU A 57 -11.66 23.70 -0.97
N GLN A 58 -11.30 24.91 -0.52
CA GLN A 58 -10.61 25.87 -1.37
C GLN A 58 -9.15 25.44 -1.55
N GLN A 59 -8.46 25.09 -0.46
CA GLN A 59 -7.09 24.57 -0.53
C GLN A 59 -7.03 23.29 -1.38
N MET A 60 -8.02 22.40 -1.26
CA MET A 60 -8.10 21.20 -2.11
C MET A 60 -8.16 21.56 -3.60
N ARG A 61 -8.96 22.55 -4.00
CA ARG A 61 -9.02 23.03 -5.40
C ARG A 61 -7.69 23.60 -5.86
N GLU A 62 -7.04 24.41 -5.03
CA GLU A 62 -5.74 24.98 -5.34
C GLU A 62 -4.68 23.88 -5.56
N ASN A 63 -4.71 22.83 -4.74
CA ASN A 63 -3.84 21.65 -4.90
C ASN A 63 -4.13 20.87 -6.19
N LEU A 64 -5.41 20.68 -6.56
CA LEU A 64 -5.79 20.07 -7.84
C LEU A 64 -5.22 20.85 -9.04
N ASP A 65 -5.32 22.19 -8.99
CA ASP A 65 -4.75 23.05 -10.04
C ASP A 65 -3.21 22.95 -10.07
N GLN A 66 -2.54 22.84 -8.91
CA GLN A 66 -1.09 22.63 -8.88
C GLN A 66 -0.68 21.30 -9.51
N ILE A 67 -1.40 20.21 -9.22
CA ILE A 67 -1.13 18.90 -9.84
C ILE A 67 -1.18 19.03 -11.36
N LEU A 68 -2.26 19.62 -11.90
CA LEU A 68 -2.41 19.81 -13.34
C LEU A 68 -1.28 20.66 -13.94
N LEU A 69 -0.89 21.75 -13.27
CA LEU A 69 0.22 22.59 -13.71
C LEU A 69 1.57 21.86 -13.69
N HIS A 70 1.83 21.01 -12.69
CA HIS A 70 3.02 20.17 -12.65
C HIS A 70 3.04 19.15 -13.79
N GLN A 71 1.93 18.46 -14.01
CA GLN A 71 1.79 17.50 -15.10
C GLN A 71 2.03 18.17 -16.47
N LEU A 72 1.44 19.34 -16.70
CA LEU A 72 1.68 20.14 -17.90
C LEU A 72 3.16 20.51 -18.09
N ARG A 73 3.86 20.90 -17.02
CA ARG A 73 5.29 21.26 -17.08
C ARG A 73 6.19 20.07 -17.39
N GLN A 74 5.82 18.88 -16.91
CA GLN A 74 6.54 17.64 -17.20
C GLN A 74 6.21 17.06 -18.59
N GLY A 75 5.27 17.67 -19.34
CA GLY A 75 4.86 17.22 -20.66
C GLY A 75 3.96 15.98 -20.63
N LEU A 76 3.30 15.72 -19.51
CA LEU A 76 2.34 14.63 -19.39
C LEU A 76 1.12 14.86 -20.28
N TYR A 77 0.81 13.85 -21.09
CA TYR A 77 -0.23 13.93 -22.12
C TYR A 77 -1.65 13.79 -21.56
N SER A 78 -1.81 13.33 -20.31
CA SER A 78 -3.09 13.22 -19.57
C SER A 78 -3.90 14.48 -19.52
N THR A 79 -3.24 15.64 -19.57
CA THR A 79 -3.88 16.96 -19.62
C THR A 79 -4.92 17.06 -20.74
N ARG A 80 -4.82 16.21 -21.78
CA ARG A 80 -5.78 16.10 -22.88
C ARG A 80 -6.92 15.10 -22.66
N ASN A 81 -6.79 14.22 -21.66
CA ASN A 81 -7.76 13.18 -21.33
C ASN A 81 -8.73 13.60 -20.23
N TRP A 82 -8.40 14.63 -19.46
CA TRP A 82 -9.30 15.23 -18.48
C TRP A 82 -10.58 15.74 -19.14
N GLN A 83 -11.71 15.41 -18.52
CA GLN A 83 -13.00 15.93 -18.92
C GLN A 83 -13.33 17.18 -18.11
N ASN A 84 -14.03 18.12 -18.74
CA ASN A 84 -14.47 19.34 -18.07
C ASN A 84 -15.27 18.98 -16.81
N GLY A 85 -15.07 19.74 -15.73
CA GLY A 85 -15.86 19.61 -14.52
C GLY A 85 -17.36 19.84 -14.76
N LEU A 86 -18.16 19.24 -13.90
CA LEU A 86 -19.62 19.32 -13.94
C LEU A 86 -20.12 20.49 -13.10
N SER A 87 -21.26 21.07 -13.47
CA SER A 87 -22.03 21.93 -12.57
C SER A 87 -22.62 21.11 -11.41
N ARG A 88 -22.92 21.78 -10.29
CA ARG A 88 -23.58 21.11 -9.15
C ARG A 88 -24.94 20.56 -9.55
N GLU A 89 -25.68 21.26 -10.41
CA GLU A 89 -26.97 20.83 -10.94
C GLU A 89 -26.86 19.56 -11.79
N GLU A 90 -25.81 19.45 -12.63
CA GLU A 90 -25.52 18.24 -13.39
C GLU A 90 -25.20 17.06 -12.47
N ILE A 91 -24.36 17.28 -11.45
CA ILE A 91 -24.03 16.26 -10.44
C ILE A 91 -25.29 15.81 -9.70
N THR A 92 -26.12 16.73 -9.21
CA THR A 92 -27.39 16.42 -8.56
C THR A 92 -28.31 15.63 -9.50
N SER A 93 -28.36 15.98 -10.78
CA SER A 93 -29.18 15.25 -11.75
C SER A 93 -28.67 13.83 -12.02
N LEU A 94 -27.36 13.62 -12.02
CA LEU A 94 -26.76 12.29 -12.21
C LEU A 94 -26.93 11.41 -10.97
N LEU A 95 -26.81 11.99 -9.77
CA LEU A 95 -26.94 11.28 -8.49
C LEU A 95 -28.39 11.09 -8.03
N LYS A 96 -29.40 11.51 -8.79
CA LYS A 96 -30.80 11.50 -8.36
C LYS A 96 -31.32 10.11 -7.92
N ASP A 97 -30.78 9.05 -8.51
CA ASP A 97 -31.17 7.65 -8.25
C ASP A 97 -30.14 6.93 -7.35
N PHE A 98 -29.02 7.58 -7.02
CA PHE A 98 -28.03 7.05 -6.10
C PHE A 98 -28.58 7.13 -4.65
N PRO A 99 -28.61 6.03 -3.88
CA PRO A 99 -29.35 5.95 -2.62
C PRO A 99 -28.73 6.74 -1.45
N TYR A 100 -27.52 7.28 -1.62
CA TYR A 100 -26.77 7.97 -0.57
C TYR A 100 -26.33 9.37 -1.01
N GLN A 101 -25.80 10.14 -0.07
CA GLN A 101 -25.14 11.42 -0.29
C GLN A 101 -23.63 11.21 -0.26
N LEU A 102 -22.93 11.77 -1.25
CA LEU A 102 -21.47 11.76 -1.33
C LEU A 102 -20.87 12.88 -0.47
N PRO A 103 -19.63 12.74 0.03
CA PRO A 103 -18.92 13.83 0.71
C PRO A 103 -18.81 15.12 -0.13
N GLU A 104 -18.80 16.30 0.49
CA GLU A 104 -18.64 17.58 -0.24
C GLU A 104 -17.29 17.67 -1.00
N GLU A 105 -16.24 17.01 -0.52
CA GLU A 105 -14.96 16.91 -1.24
C GLU A 105 -15.08 16.14 -2.57
N VAL A 106 -15.95 15.11 -2.64
CA VAL A 106 -16.22 14.38 -3.88
C VAL A 106 -16.98 15.25 -4.87
N ILE A 107 -18.00 15.98 -4.39
CA ILE A 107 -18.71 16.97 -5.22
C ILE A 107 -17.71 18.03 -5.73
N THR A 108 -16.79 18.47 -4.87
CA THR A 108 -15.75 19.44 -5.23
C THR A 108 -14.81 18.91 -6.31
N LEU A 109 -14.40 17.65 -6.21
CA LEU A 109 -13.59 16.97 -7.23
C LEU A 109 -14.29 16.92 -8.59
N TYR A 110 -15.56 16.49 -8.63
CA TYR A 110 -16.32 16.41 -9.89
C TYR A 110 -16.68 17.78 -10.50
N VAL A 111 -16.79 18.83 -9.68
CA VAL A 111 -16.90 20.20 -10.18
C VAL A 111 -15.58 20.68 -10.80
N TRP A 112 -14.44 20.16 -10.35
CA TRP A 112 -13.13 20.48 -10.93
C TRP A 112 -12.91 19.74 -12.25
N ALA A 113 -13.10 18.42 -12.29
CA ALA A 113 -13.01 17.61 -13.50
C ALA A 113 -13.95 16.41 -13.46
N ASN A 114 -14.55 16.03 -14.58
CA ASN A 114 -15.41 14.84 -14.68
C ASN A 114 -14.61 13.58 -14.99
N GLY A 115 -13.57 13.33 -14.21
CA GLY A 115 -12.63 12.23 -14.42
C GLY A 115 -11.84 12.35 -15.71
N SER A 116 -11.22 11.25 -16.09
CA SER A 116 -10.39 11.14 -17.29
C SER A 116 -10.98 10.12 -18.27
N ARG A 117 -10.68 10.32 -19.55
CA ARG A 117 -10.99 9.35 -20.60
C ARG A 117 -10.12 8.11 -20.44
N TYR A 118 -10.69 6.95 -20.76
CA TYR A 118 -9.94 5.70 -20.78
C TYR A 118 -8.66 5.82 -21.63
N SER A 119 -7.55 5.43 -21.01
CA SER A 119 -6.20 5.46 -21.55
C SER A 119 -5.53 4.15 -21.17
N TRP A 120 -4.84 3.52 -22.12
CA TRP A 120 -4.04 2.32 -21.84
C TRP A 120 -2.81 2.62 -20.96
N TRP A 121 -2.51 3.91 -20.74
CA TRP A 121 -1.39 4.38 -19.94
C TRP A 121 -1.97 5.21 -18.80
N TYR A 122 -2.13 4.62 -17.61
CA TYR A 122 -2.66 5.27 -16.40
C TYR A 122 -1.61 6.07 -15.62
N THR A 123 -0.44 6.29 -16.22
CA THR A 123 0.72 6.88 -15.54
C THR A 123 0.57 8.38 -15.27
N ASP A 124 -0.50 9.01 -15.77
CA ASP A 124 -0.60 10.46 -15.85
C ASP A 124 -1.94 11.04 -15.32
N ASP A 125 -2.78 10.24 -14.67
CA ASP A 125 -4.02 10.70 -14.03
C ASP A 125 -3.76 11.48 -12.71
N LEU A 126 -4.81 11.85 -11.96
CA LEU A 126 -4.70 12.63 -10.72
C LEU A 126 -3.88 11.87 -9.68
N VAL A 127 -4.13 10.57 -9.54
CA VAL A 127 -3.37 9.68 -8.67
C VAL A 127 -2.54 8.75 -9.56
N PRO A 128 -1.21 8.67 -9.36
CA PRO A 128 -0.38 7.72 -10.07
C PRO A 128 -0.99 6.32 -10.19
N SER A 129 -1.04 5.79 -11.42
CA SER A 129 -1.57 4.46 -11.76
C SER A 129 -3.10 4.32 -11.68
N PHE A 130 -3.84 5.26 -11.11
CA PHE A 130 -5.28 5.15 -10.93
C PHE A 130 -6.04 6.07 -11.87
N ARG A 131 -7.01 5.53 -12.62
CA ARG A 131 -7.89 6.35 -13.45
C ARG A 131 -8.97 7.00 -12.61
N MET A 132 -9.13 8.32 -12.69
CA MET A 132 -10.32 8.96 -12.12
C MET A 132 -11.54 8.65 -12.99
N LEU A 133 -12.53 7.98 -12.40
CA LEU A 133 -13.76 7.62 -13.09
C LEU A 133 -14.60 8.88 -13.39
N PRO A 134 -15.11 9.05 -14.62
CA PRO A 134 -16.21 9.98 -14.89
C PRO A 134 -17.43 9.60 -14.04
N LEU A 135 -18.22 10.59 -13.61
CA LEU A 135 -19.27 10.36 -12.62
C LEU A 135 -20.32 9.31 -13.05
N ASN A 136 -20.65 9.26 -14.34
CA ASN A 136 -21.54 8.24 -14.89
C ASN A 136 -20.90 6.84 -14.87
N GLU A 137 -19.60 6.73 -15.15
CA GLU A 137 -18.88 5.45 -15.10
C GLU A 137 -18.70 4.98 -13.65
N ALA A 138 -18.52 5.91 -12.70
CA ALA A 138 -18.52 5.59 -11.27
C ALA A 138 -19.86 5.01 -10.80
N LEU A 139 -20.99 5.57 -11.28
CA LEU A 139 -22.33 5.03 -11.01
C LEU A 139 -22.56 3.66 -11.65
N GLU A 140 -22.16 3.48 -12.91
CA GLU A 140 -22.24 2.18 -13.59
C GLU A 140 -21.39 1.13 -12.89
N THR A 141 -20.19 1.51 -12.43
CA THR A 141 -19.31 0.64 -11.65
C THR A 141 -19.96 0.27 -10.32
N TYR A 142 -20.49 1.26 -9.59
CA TYR A 142 -21.22 1.04 -8.34
C TYR A 142 -22.37 0.03 -8.53
N ASP A 143 -23.23 0.23 -9.52
CA ASP A 143 -24.38 -0.65 -9.78
C ASP A 143 -23.93 -2.08 -10.07
N GLN A 144 -22.88 -2.24 -10.90
CA GLN A 144 -22.31 -3.56 -11.20
C GLN A 144 -21.75 -4.24 -9.95
N ARG A 145 -21.06 -3.51 -9.06
CA ARG A 145 -20.48 -4.10 -7.84
C ARG A 145 -21.56 -4.50 -6.83
N VAL A 146 -22.59 -3.68 -6.67
CA VAL A 146 -23.74 -4.02 -5.82
C VAL A 146 -24.51 -5.22 -6.38
N GLU A 147 -24.68 -5.32 -7.71
CA GLU A 147 -25.35 -6.47 -8.34
C GLU A 147 -24.54 -7.77 -8.22
N LEU A 148 -23.22 -7.69 -8.27
CA LEU A 148 -22.32 -8.84 -8.17
C LEU A 148 -22.16 -9.38 -6.74
N ASN A 149 -22.58 -8.64 -5.71
CA ASN A 149 -22.60 -9.15 -4.34
C ASN A 149 -23.49 -10.40 -4.26
N ALA A 150 -22.87 -11.53 -3.94
CA ALA A 150 -23.59 -12.77 -3.73
C ALA A 150 -24.01 -12.88 -2.25
N PRO A 151 -25.13 -13.56 -1.93
CA PRO A 151 -25.58 -13.72 -0.54
C PRO A 151 -24.55 -14.34 0.41
N ASP A 152 -23.62 -15.12 -0.12
CA ASP A 152 -22.58 -15.82 0.64
C ASP A 152 -21.19 -15.16 0.50
N TYR A 153 -21.07 -14.08 -0.28
CA TYR A 153 -19.81 -13.39 -0.57
C TYR A 153 -20.08 -11.93 -0.98
N GLU A 154 -20.26 -11.07 0.03
CA GLU A 154 -20.37 -9.62 -0.15
C GLU A 154 -18.96 -9.02 -0.10
N VAL A 155 -18.45 -8.58 -1.26
CA VAL A 155 -17.16 -7.90 -1.36
C VAL A 155 -17.32 -6.39 -1.31
N TRP A 156 -18.50 -5.88 -1.70
CA TRP A 156 -18.74 -4.46 -1.86
C TRP A 156 -19.81 -3.95 -0.89
N ASP A 157 -19.49 -3.03 0.01
CA ASP A 157 -20.54 -2.37 0.81
C ASP A 157 -21.37 -1.46 -0.12
N PRO A 158 -22.72 -1.52 -0.09
CA PRO A 158 -23.57 -0.61 -0.88
C PRO A 158 -23.33 0.89 -0.60
N LYS A 159 -22.63 1.27 0.46
CA LYS A 159 -22.25 2.67 0.71
C LYS A 159 -20.94 3.06 0.03
N TRP A 160 -20.16 2.12 -0.48
CA TRP A 160 -18.89 2.41 -1.14
C TRP A 160 -19.14 2.97 -2.54
N PHE A 161 -18.65 4.18 -2.76
CA PHE A 161 -18.72 4.87 -4.04
C PHE A 161 -17.33 4.89 -4.69
N PRO A 162 -17.13 4.25 -5.85
CA PRO A 162 -15.84 4.19 -6.50
C PRO A 162 -15.49 5.56 -7.10
N LEU A 163 -14.26 6.00 -6.87
CA LEU A 163 -13.73 7.26 -7.42
C LEU A 163 -12.64 7.01 -8.45
N PHE A 164 -11.78 6.03 -8.17
CA PHE A 164 -10.69 5.68 -9.05
C PHE A 164 -10.60 4.17 -9.25
N GLU A 165 -10.05 3.76 -10.39
CA GLU A 165 -9.81 2.35 -10.72
C GLU A 165 -8.39 2.10 -11.20
N PHE A 166 -7.90 0.90 -10.98
CA PHE A 166 -6.72 0.35 -11.64
C PHE A 166 -7.09 -0.94 -12.34
N ASN A 167 -7.11 -0.90 -13.67
CA ASN A 167 -7.44 -2.03 -14.56
C ASN A 167 -8.77 -2.75 -14.28
N GLY A 168 -9.67 -2.17 -13.48
CA GLY A 168 -10.93 -2.78 -13.07
C GLY A 168 -10.82 -3.80 -11.93
N ASP A 169 -9.62 -4.00 -11.38
CA ASP A 169 -9.32 -4.98 -10.33
C ASP A 169 -9.08 -4.33 -8.95
N GLU A 170 -8.56 -3.10 -8.93
CA GLU A 170 -8.41 -2.30 -7.72
C GLU A 170 -9.25 -1.02 -7.82
N PHE A 171 -9.90 -0.64 -6.72
CA PHE A 171 -10.68 0.59 -6.64
C PHE A 171 -10.22 1.44 -5.46
N LEU A 172 -10.11 2.75 -5.67
CA LEU A 172 -10.15 3.72 -4.59
C LEU A 172 -11.59 4.23 -4.46
N PHE A 173 -12.15 4.14 -3.27
CA PHE A 173 -13.53 4.48 -3.00
C PHE A 173 -13.66 5.31 -1.72
N VAL A 174 -14.83 5.91 -1.54
CA VAL A 174 -15.24 6.56 -0.30
C VAL A 174 -16.52 5.93 0.20
N THR A 175 -16.74 5.97 1.50
CA THR A 175 -18.02 5.57 2.09
C THR A 175 -18.98 6.74 2.05
N ALA A 176 -20.12 6.59 1.37
CA ALA A 176 -21.23 7.54 1.32
C ALA A 176 -22.14 7.43 2.57
N SER A 177 -23.04 8.40 2.77
CA SER A 177 -23.91 8.43 3.95
C SER A 177 -25.34 8.86 3.63
N GLU A 178 -26.28 8.70 4.57
CA GLU A 178 -27.67 9.15 4.39
C GLU A 178 -27.82 10.67 4.33
N THR A 179 -26.84 11.41 4.87
CA THR A 179 -26.83 12.88 4.93
C THR A 179 -25.56 13.43 4.31
N GLN A 180 -25.59 14.71 3.90
CA GLN A 180 -24.40 15.39 3.40
C GLN A 180 -23.39 15.62 4.54
N PHE A 181 -22.11 15.39 4.26
CA PHE A 181 -21.02 15.51 5.23
C PHE A 181 -19.75 15.98 4.51
N PRO A 182 -18.77 16.58 5.23
CA PRO A 182 -17.66 17.26 4.58
C PRO A 182 -16.69 16.30 3.87
N SER A 183 -16.35 15.18 4.49
CA SER A 183 -15.28 14.29 4.03
C SER A 183 -15.45 12.84 4.48
N SER A 184 -14.84 11.92 3.75
CA SER A 184 -14.75 10.49 4.07
C SER A 184 -13.31 10.02 3.81
N PRO A 185 -12.76 9.08 4.60
CA PRO A 185 -11.52 8.43 4.24
C PRO A 185 -11.58 7.85 2.83
N VAL A 186 -10.44 7.86 2.15
CA VAL A 186 -10.29 7.13 0.88
C VAL A 186 -9.72 5.76 1.21
N GLU A 187 -10.43 4.73 0.80
CA GLU A 187 -10.08 3.34 0.98
C GLU A 187 -9.76 2.69 -0.37
N SER A 188 -8.93 1.66 -0.37
CA SER A 188 -8.65 0.81 -1.53
C SER A 188 -9.15 -0.60 -1.30
N ILE A 189 -9.68 -1.23 -2.34
CA ILE A 189 -9.94 -2.67 -2.34
C ILE A 189 -9.40 -3.28 -3.62
N PHE A 190 -8.56 -4.31 -3.46
CA PHE A 190 -8.23 -5.23 -4.54
C PHE A 190 -9.23 -6.37 -4.50
N LEU A 191 -10.02 -6.54 -5.56
CA LEU A 191 -11.20 -7.39 -5.52
C LEU A 191 -10.89 -8.87 -5.23
N GLU A 192 -9.71 -9.36 -5.61
CA GLU A 192 -9.29 -10.74 -5.31
C GLU A 192 -8.92 -10.95 -3.84
N GLU A 193 -8.50 -9.89 -3.13
CA GLU A 193 -8.18 -9.94 -1.70
C GLU A 193 -9.44 -9.76 -0.84
N GLY A 194 -10.38 -8.93 -1.31
CA GLY A 194 -11.69 -8.74 -0.66
C GLY A 194 -11.67 -7.93 0.64
N THR A 195 -10.49 -7.53 1.12
CA THR A 195 -10.34 -6.70 2.33
C THR A 195 -10.03 -5.25 1.94
N PRO A 196 -10.86 -4.27 2.34
CA PRO A 196 -10.59 -2.86 2.11
C PRO A 196 -9.49 -2.32 3.03
N ASN A 197 -8.76 -1.32 2.56
CA ASN A 197 -7.65 -0.70 3.27
C ASN A 197 -7.71 0.82 3.22
N TYR A 198 -7.53 1.49 4.36
CA TYR A 198 -7.42 2.94 4.38
C TYR A 198 -6.16 3.41 3.65
N ARG A 199 -6.34 4.26 2.64
CA ARG A 199 -5.24 4.88 1.87
C ARG A 199 -4.99 6.31 2.29
N TYR A 200 -6.06 7.06 2.57
CA TYR A 200 -5.97 8.46 2.96
C TYR A 200 -7.05 8.83 3.98
N ILE A 201 -6.75 9.75 4.88
CA ILE A 201 -7.72 10.23 5.88
C ILE A 201 -8.89 11.00 5.26
N SER A 202 -8.71 11.52 4.05
CA SER A 202 -9.73 12.20 3.25
C SER A 202 -9.27 12.36 1.80
N LEU A 203 -10.20 12.69 0.91
CA LEU A 203 -9.87 13.02 -0.47
C LEU A 203 -9.00 14.29 -0.55
N ALA A 204 -9.24 15.27 0.33
CA ALA A 204 -8.38 16.45 0.42
C ALA A 204 -6.94 16.14 0.83
N ALA A 205 -6.73 15.21 1.78
CA ALA A 205 -5.40 14.75 2.17
C ALA A 205 -4.70 13.99 1.03
N MET A 206 -5.45 13.17 0.28
CA MET A 206 -4.93 12.51 -0.93
C MET A 206 -4.42 13.52 -1.94
N VAL A 207 -5.24 14.52 -2.28
CA VAL A 207 -4.88 15.58 -3.23
C VAL A 207 -3.69 16.39 -2.73
N ALA A 208 -3.63 16.75 -1.44
CA ALA A 208 -2.50 17.47 -0.86
C ALA A 208 -1.19 16.65 -0.93
N SER A 209 -1.26 15.35 -0.63
CA SER A 209 -0.12 14.44 -0.73
C SER A 209 0.43 14.40 -2.15
N VAL A 210 -0.44 14.24 -3.15
CA VAL A 210 -0.03 14.17 -4.55
C VAL A 210 0.52 15.51 -5.06
N ALA A 211 -0.10 16.63 -4.69
CA ALA A 211 0.38 17.96 -5.06
C ALA A 211 1.80 18.21 -4.54
N GLU A 212 2.04 17.93 -3.26
CA GLU A 212 3.38 18.07 -2.66
C GLU A 212 4.40 17.08 -3.27
N ALA A 213 3.97 15.86 -3.62
CA ALA A 213 4.82 14.88 -4.28
C ALA A 213 5.32 15.36 -5.65
N TYR A 214 4.49 16.07 -6.43
CA TYR A 214 4.95 16.72 -7.65
C TYR A 214 5.83 17.94 -7.39
N GLU A 215 5.55 18.71 -6.34
CA GLU A 215 6.35 19.89 -5.97
C GLU A 215 7.77 19.52 -5.55
N LEU A 216 7.91 18.45 -4.76
CA LEU A 216 9.19 17.97 -4.24
C LEU A 216 9.88 16.94 -5.15
N GLU A 217 9.39 16.75 -6.38
CA GLU A 217 9.93 15.79 -7.35
C GLU A 217 9.96 14.33 -6.84
N ALA A 218 9.07 13.99 -5.89
CA ALA A 218 8.82 12.60 -5.53
C ALA A 218 8.19 11.84 -6.71
N PHE A 219 7.45 12.54 -7.57
CA PHE A 219 6.94 12.07 -8.85
C PHE A 219 7.64 12.78 -10.01
N SER A 220 8.24 12.00 -10.91
CA SER A 220 8.93 12.50 -12.10
C SER A 220 8.68 11.60 -13.30
N ILE A 221 8.86 12.12 -14.50
CA ILE A 221 8.71 11.37 -15.75
C ILE A 221 10.08 11.17 -16.37
N ASP A 222 10.42 9.94 -16.72
CA ASP A 222 11.67 9.64 -17.40
C ASP A 222 11.62 9.94 -18.90
N MET A 223 12.74 9.70 -19.58
CA MET A 223 12.86 9.93 -21.02
C MET A 223 11.93 9.05 -21.87
N GLU A 224 11.40 7.97 -21.29
CA GLU A 224 10.51 7.01 -21.93
C GLU A 224 9.03 7.36 -21.67
N GLY A 225 8.76 8.41 -20.88
CA GLY A 225 7.42 8.84 -20.52
C GLY A 225 6.83 8.06 -19.34
N LYS A 226 7.65 7.27 -18.64
CA LYS A 226 7.21 6.48 -17.48
C LYS A 226 7.33 7.29 -16.20
N LEU A 227 6.33 7.14 -15.34
CA LEU A 227 6.38 7.68 -13.98
C LEU A 227 7.44 6.94 -13.15
N ILE A 228 8.39 7.72 -12.64
CA ILE A 228 9.36 7.33 -11.62
C ILE A 228 8.91 7.94 -10.29
N GLN A 229 8.83 7.08 -9.27
CA GLN A 229 8.49 7.44 -7.92
C GLN A 229 9.73 7.30 -7.01
N ASN A 230 10.04 8.36 -6.26
CA ASN A 230 10.98 8.30 -5.15
C ASN A 230 10.23 7.81 -3.91
N GLU A 231 10.23 6.50 -3.71
CA GLU A 231 9.47 5.84 -2.63
C GLU A 231 9.75 6.41 -1.24
N ALA A 232 11.01 6.72 -0.93
CA ALA A 232 11.38 7.23 0.38
C ALA A 232 10.81 8.63 0.65
N LEU A 233 10.81 9.49 -0.38
CA LEU A 233 10.25 10.83 -0.28
C LEU A 233 8.71 10.81 -0.32
N TRP A 234 8.13 9.96 -1.16
CA TRP A 234 6.69 9.75 -1.23
C TRP A 234 6.10 9.31 0.11
N SER A 235 6.74 8.30 0.73
CA SER A 235 6.47 7.83 2.09
C SER A 235 6.38 8.97 3.12
N GLU A 236 7.38 9.86 3.13
CA GLU A 236 7.44 10.98 4.07
C GLU A 236 6.31 11.98 3.84
N ILE A 237 6.04 12.30 2.58
CA ILE A 237 4.97 13.23 2.18
C ILE A 237 3.61 12.63 2.57
N TRP A 238 3.38 11.36 2.26
CA TRP A 238 2.12 10.68 2.60
C TRP A 238 1.85 10.70 4.11
N ALA A 239 2.86 10.37 4.94
CA ALA A 239 2.70 10.35 6.40
C ALA A 239 2.35 11.74 6.97
N ARG A 240 2.90 12.81 6.37
CA ARG A 240 2.66 14.20 6.79
C ARG A 240 1.20 14.62 6.62
N HIS A 241 0.55 14.17 5.54
CA HIS A 241 -0.86 14.48 5.25
C HIS A 241 -1.84 13.47 5.84
N ASN A 242 -1.37 12.29 6.23
CA ASN A 242 -2.20 11.21 6.78
C ASN A 242 -1.79 10.81 8.21
N PRO A 243 -1.53 11.77 9.13
CA PRO A 243 -0.95 11.46 10.44
C PRO A 243 -1.85 10.56 11.29
N ALA A 244 -3.17 10.61 11.11
CA ALA A 244 -4.07 9.71 11.84
C ALA A 244 -3.91 8.25 11.39
N LEU A 245 -3.65 7.98 10.11
CA LEU A 245 -3.39 6.62 9.63
C LEU A 245 -2.01 6.14 10.08
N SER A 246 -0.98 6.98 9.98
CA SER A 246 0.37 6.67 10.50
C SER A 246 0.36 6.42 12.02
N ASN A 247 -0.46 7.15 12.77
CA ASN A 247 -0.61 6.93 14.21
C ASN A 247 -1.49 5.71 14.52
N LEU A 248 -2.50 5.40 13.70
CA LEU A 248 -3.30 4.20 13.85
C LEU A 248 -2.44 2.96 13.67
N THR A 249 -1.56 2.92 12.66
CA THR A 249 -0.58 1.82 12.52
C THR A 249 0.31 1.70 13.75
N ALA A 250 0.83 2.82 14.29
CA ALA A 250 1.66 2.81 15.50
C ALA A 250 0.90 2.35 16.76
N SER A 251 -0.35 2.77 16.94
CA SER A 251 -1.16 2.44 18.13
C SER A 251 -1.77 1.03 18.10
N GLN A 252 -2.18 0.54 16.92
CA GLN A 252 -2.62 -0.84 16.73
C GLN A 252 -1.47 -1.82 17.02
N LEU A 253 -0.25 -1.43 16.67
CA LEU A 253 0.98 -2.15 17.02
C LEU A 253 1.24 -2.25 18.54
N GLU A 254 0.67 -1.35 19.35
CA GLU A 254 0.81 -1.36 20.82
C GLU A 254 -0.28 -2.16 21.55
N SER A 255 -1.43 -2.41 20.91
CA SER A 255 -2.50 -3.29 21.42
C SER A 255 -2.28 -4.76 21.03
N GLU A 256 -2.97 -5.72 21.65
CA GLU A 256 -2.95 -7.13 21.20
C GLU A 256 -3.36 -7.18 19.71
N LEU A 257 -2.37 -7.38 18.84
CA LEU A 257 -2.52 -7.39 17.40
C LEU A 257 -3.32 -8.61 16.97
N ASP A 258 -4.56 -8.40 16.53
CA ASP A 258 -5.25 -9.41 15.76
C ASP A 258 -4.65 -9.51 14.34
N TYR A 259 -4.93 -10.63 13.70
CA TYR A 259 -4.38 -10.96 12.38
C TYR A 259 -4.72 -9.93 11.30
N GLU A 260 -5.91 -9.33 11.38
CA GLU A 260 -6.38 -8.33 10.42
C GLU A 260 -5.63 -7.00 10.58
N SER A 261 -5.42 -6.56 11.82
CA SER A 261 -4.61 -5.38 12.12
C SER A 261 -3.18 -5.54 11.57
N LEU A 262 -2.62 -6.74 11.67
CA LEU A 262 -1.30 -7.06 11.11
C LEU A 262 -1.24 -7.00 9.58
N ILE A 263 -2.30 -7.42 8.89
CA ILE A 263 -2.38 -7.28 7.42
C ILE A 263 -2.36 -5.81 7.04
N GLN A 264 -3.23 -5.00 7.66
CA GLN A 264 -3.36 -3.58 7.35
C GLN A 264 -2.09 -2.79 7.69
N ILE A 265 -1.45 -3.11 8.82
CA ILE A 265 -0.15 -2.55 9.21
C ILE A 265 0.93 -2.98 8.20
N ASN A 266 1.01 -4.26 7.83
CA ASN A 266 2.02 -4.72 6.88
C ASN A 266 1.84 -4.10 5.50
N GLN A 267 0.61 -3.94 5.02
CA GLN A 267 0.32 -3.26 3.75
C GLN A 267 0.75 -1.79 3.83
N THR A 268 0.34 -1.07 4.88
CA THR A 268 0.73 0.34 5.07
C THR A 268 2.24 0.51 5.22
N LEU A 269 2.92 -0.31 6.03
CA LEU A 269 4.36 -0.23 6.23
C LEU A 269 5.17 -0.71 5.02
N GLY A 270 4.66 -1.71 4.31
CA GLY A 270 5.29 -2.26 3.11
C GLY A 270 5.26 -1.28 1.95
N GLU A 271 4.14 -0.58 1.77
CA GLU A 271 3.96 0.43 0.72
C GLU A 271 4.65 1.75 1.07
N TYR A 272 4.54 2.21 2.32
CA TYR A 272 5.00 3.53 2.72
C TYR A 272 6.29 3.52 3.54
N GLN A 273 7.02 2.42 3.68
CA GLN A 273 8.37 2.35 4.29
C GLN A 273 8.56 3.21 5.56
N LEU A 274 7.54 3.24 6.42
CA LEU A 274 7.55 4.06 7.64
C LEU A 274 8.52 3.44 8.65
N THR A 275 9.26 4.30 9.33
CA THR A 275 10.49 3.92 10.05
C THR A 275 10.34 4.03 11.56
N GLU A 276 9.27 4.68 12.02
CA GLU A 276 8.98 4.89 13.44
C GLU A 276 8.37 3.62 14.08
N GLU A 277 7.92 2.68 13.24
CA GLU A 277 7.20 1.46 13.61
C GLU A 277 8.10 0.20 13.66
N VAL A 278 9.40 0.36 13.36
CA VAL A 278 10.37 -0.74 13.38
C VAL A 278 10.42 -1.45 14.74
N PRO A 279 10.45 -0.76 15.90
CA PRO A 279 10.50 -1.43 17.19
C PRO A 279 9.32 -2.37 17.44
N GLN A 280 8.12 -1.99 16.99
CA GLN A 280 6.93 -2.80 17.18
C GLN A 280 6.87 -3.98 16.21
N LEU A 281 7.35 -3.82 14.97
CA LEU A 281 7.55 -4.96 14.08
C LEU A 281 8.52 -5.99 14.68
N LEU A 282 9.59 -5.52 15.33
CA LEU A 282 10.58 -6.39 15.95
C LEU A 282 10.02 -7.14 17.16
N SER A 283 9.13 -6.54 17.95
CA SER A 283 8.51 -7.22 19.11
C SER A 283 7.69 -8.45 18.69
N LEU A 284 7.10 -8.43 17.49
CA LEU A 284 6.38 -9.58 16.90
C LEU A 284 7.31 -10.74 16.49
N LEU A 285 8.60 -10.47 16.30
CA LEU A 285 9.60 -11.51 16.08
C LEU A 285 10.12 -12.10 17.40
N GLU A 286 9.89 -11.44 18.53
CA GLU A 286 10.28 -11.92 19.86
C GLU A 286 9.22 -12.84 20.49
N THR A 287 7.96 -12.75 20.07
CA THR A 287 6.86 -13.57 20.60
C THR A 287 6.91 -15.02 20.10
N PRO A 288 7.03 -16.04 20.96
CA PRO A 288 7.15 -17.43 20.52
C PRO A 288 5.99 -17.87 19.61
N ILE A 289 6.29 -18.63 18.56
CA ILE A 289 5.27 -19.21 17.68
C ILE A 289 4.56 -20.33 18.44
N THR A 290 3.33 -20.07 18.88
CA THR A 290 2.50 -21.04 19.63
C THR A 290 1.31 -21.53 18.84
N LYS A 291 0.89 -20.79 17.80
CA LYS A 291 -0.25 -21.10 16.94
C LYS A 291 0.05 -20.78 15.47
N THR A 292 -0.83 -21.21 14.57
CA THR A 292 -0.69 -21.01 13.12
C THR A 292 -0.77 -19.53 12.74
N GLU A 293 -1.61 -18.75 13.42
CA GLU A 293 -1.79 -17.32 13.17
C GLU A 293 -0.49 -16.52 13.43
N ASP A 294 0.32 -16.96 14.39
CA ASP A 294 1.63 -16.38 14.71
C ASP A 294 2.61 -16.50 13.52
N TRP A 295 2.43 -17.52 12.66
CA TRP A 295 3.28 -17.72 11.49
C TRP A 295 3.01 -16.69 10.40
N SER A 296 1.75 -16.50 10.03
CA SER A 296 1.37 -15.55 8.98
C SER A 296 1.76 -14.13 9.38
N ALA A 297 1.60 -13.77 10.66
CA ALA A 297 2.10 -12.53 11.24
C ALA A 297 3.61 -12.33 11.01
N ARG A 298 4.43 -13.33 11.38
CA ARG A 298 5.89 -13.27 11.19
C ARG A 298 6.29 -13.25 9.72
N LEU A 299 5.57 -13.97 8.85
CA LEU A 299 5.84 -13.93 7.42
C LEU A 299 5.61 -12.52 6.87
N MET A 300 4.54 -11.85 7.29
CA MET A 300 4.24 -10.46 6.94
C MET A 300 5.34 -9.52 7.43
N VAL A 301 5.63 -9.54 8.74
CA VAL A 301 6.67 -8.72 9.37
C VAL A 301 8.03 -8.89 8.69
N THR A 302 8.45 -10.13 8.41
CA THR A 302 9.73 -10.38 7.72
C THR A 302 9.71 -9.93 6.26
N GLY A 303 8.54 -9.86 5.61
CA GLY A 303 8.38 -9.21 4.31
C GLY A 303 8.63 -7.71 4.39
N THR A 304 7.96 -7.03 5.33
CA THR A 304 8.14 -5.58 5.57
C THR A 304 9.60 -5.24 5.87
N LEU A 305 10.22 -5.97 6.80
CA LEU A 305 11.61 -5.75 7.19
C LEU A 305 12.60 -6.05 6.06
N SER A 306 12.27 -6.96 5.13
CA SER A 306 13.09 -7.20 3.94
C SER A 306 13.12 -5.98 3.01
N ASN A 307 11.95 -5.36 2.78
CA ASN A 307 11.86 -4.14 1.99
C ASN A 307 12.63 -2.99 2.66
N LEU A 308 12.49 -2.85 3.98
CA LEU A 308 13.20 -1.83 4.73
C LEU A 308 14.72 -2.05 4.75
N ALA A 309 15.17 -3.30 4.85
CA ALA A 309 16.60 -3.65 4.77
C ALA A 309 17.21 -3.29 3.41
N LEU A 310 16.42 -3.39 2.33
CA LEU A 310 16.83 -2.98 0.99
C LEU A 310 16.89 -1.46 0.84
N SER A 311 15.89 -0.73 1.34
CA SER A 311 15.78 0.72 1.10
C SER A 311 16.51 1.58 2.14
N LYS A 312 16.50 1.18 3.42
CA LYS A 312 17.02 1.94 4.57
C LYS A 312 17.80 1.03 5.55
N PRO A 313 18.87 0.34 5.11
CA PRO A 313 19.58 -0.65 5.93
C PRO A 313 20.10 -0.11 7.27
N ALA A 314 20.50 1.17 7.32
CA ALA A 314 21.00 1.81 8.53
C ALA A 314 20.00 1.80 9.71
N GLN A 315 18.70 1.68 9.44
CA GLN A 315 17.66 1.66 10.47
C GLN A 315 17.53 0.31 11.18
N LEU A 316 18.14 -0.73 10.63
CA LEU A 316 18.12 -2.09 11.17
C LEU A 316 19.50 -2.51 11.71
N GLN A 317 20.50 -1.62 11.66
CA GLN A 317 21.88 -1.91 12.03
C GLN A 317 22.18 -1.76 13.53
N ASP A 318 21.21 -1.33 14.34
CA ASP A 318 21.47 -1.27 15.78
C ASP A 318 21.62 -2.69 16.37
N PRO A 319 22.48 -2.87 17.38
CA PRO A 319 22.75 -4.20 17.94
C PRO A 319 21.52 -4.93 18.50
N THR A 320 20.51 -4.19 18.99
CA THR A 320 19.29 -4.79 19.55
C THR A 320 18.48 -5.42 18.43
N THR A 321 18.24 -4.68 17.34
CA THR A 321 17.55 -5.19 16.16
C THR A 321 18.24 -6.42 15.56
N ILE A 322 19.58 -6.36 15.42
CA ILE A 322 20.36 -7.50 14.90
C ILE A 322 20.16 -8.75 15.79
N ASN A 323 20.17 -8.59 17.10
CA ASN A 323 19.98 -9.71 18.02
C ASN A 323 18.57 -10.31 17.93
N ILE A 324 17.54 -9.47 17.78
CA ILE A 324 16.15 -9.94 17.57
C ILE A 324 16.06 -10.75 16.29
N LEU A 325 16.62 -10.24 15.18
CA LEU A 325 16.62 -10.92 13.88
C LEU A 325 17.37 -12.26 13.93
N ILE A 326 18.53 -12.32 14.60
CA ILE A 326 19.29 -13.56 14.79
C ILE A 326 18.49 -14.55 15.64
N THR A 327 17.86 -14.09 16.72
CA THR A 327 17.06 -14.93 17.61
C THR A 327 15.89 -15.53 16.85
N ALA A 328 15.14 -14.71 16.11
CA ALA A 328 14.03 -15.15 15.28
C ALA A 328 14.48 -16.10 14.15
N PHE A 329 15.68 -15.91 13.60
CA PHE A 329 16.26 -16.78 12.58
C PHE A 329 16.62 -18.18 13.13
N GLN A 330 17.04 -18.24 14.39
CA GLN A 330 17.43 -19.47 15.06
C GLN A 330 16.24 -20.21 15.71
N ASP A 331 15.11 -19.54 15.90
CA ASP A 331 13.91 -20.09 16.53
C ASP A 331 13.25 -21.14 15.64
N LYS A 332 13.51 -22.43 15.89
CA LYS A 332 12.95 -23.55 15.12
C LYS A 332 11.63 -24.02 15.73
N PRO A 333 10.45 -23.61 15.22
CA PRO A 333 9.19 -24.09 15.75
C PRO A 333 9.05 -25.60 15.53
N ALA A 334 8.35 -26.26 16.45
CA ALA A 334 8.10 -27.70 16.38
C ALA A 334 7.10 -28.09 15.26
N ILE A 335 6.37 -27.10 14.72
CA ILE A 335 5.29 -27.23 13.75
C ILE A 335 5.68 -26.39 12.50
N HIS A 336 5.19 -26.73 11.30
CA HIS A 336 5.33 -25.91 10.08
C HIS A 336 6.76 -25.78 9.50
N ARG A 337 7.46 -26.90 9.27
CA ARG A 337 8.86 -26.91 8.78
C ARG A 337 9.06 -26.27 7.40
N GLU A 338 8.12 -26.41 6.49
CA GLU A 338 8.25 -25.90 5.11
C GLU A 338 8.06 -24.37 5.08
N GLU A 339 7.03 -23.91 5.76
CA GLU A 339 6.66 -22.51 5.94
C GLU A 339 7.71 -21.71 6.72
N TYR A 340 8.38 -22.36 7.66
CA TYR A 340 9.50 -21.79 8.41
C TYR A 340 10.73 -21.49 7.53
N ALA A 341 10.97 -22.29 6.49
CA ALA A 341 12.10 -22.06 5.59
C ALA A 341 11.98 -20.71 4.84
N LEU A 342 10.75 -20.25 4.57
CA LEU A 342 10.50 -18.96 3.93
C LEU A 342 10.84 -17.79 4.87
N ILE A 343 10.41 -17.86 6.13
CA ILE A 343 10.74 -16.87 7.17
C ILE A 343 12.26 -16.83 7.40
N GLN A 344 12.91 -17.99 7.54
CA GLN A 344 14.37 -18.06 7.68
C GLN A 344 15.09 -17.46 6.46
N GLY A 345 14.61 -17.75 5.25
CA GLY A 345 15.16 -17.17 4.02
C GLY A 345 15.09 -15.65 4.01
N ARG A 346 13.96 -15.07 4.43
CA ARG A 346 13.78 -13.61 4.56
C ARG A 346 14.67 -13.01 5.64
N LEU A 347 14.75 -13.63 6.81
CA LEU A 347 15.63 -13.17 7.89
C LEU A 347 17.11 -13.24 7.50
N ALA A 348 17.53 -14.30 6.82
CA ALA A 348 18.88 -14.40 6.26
C ALA A 348 19.16 -13.31 5.22
N TYR A 349 18.18 -13.03 4.35
CA TYR A 349 18.27 -11.94 3.40
C TYR A 349 18.43 -10.57 4.09
N ILE A 350 17.58 -10.27 5.09
CA ILE A 350 17.64 -9.03 5.89
C ILE A 350 19.03 -8.89 6.52
N LEU A 351 19.49 -9.90 7.26
CA LEU A 351 20.78 -9.92 7.94
C LEU A 351 21.96 -9.70 6.97
N GLY A 352 21.84 -10.24 5.75
CA GLY A 352 22.79 -10.02 4.67
C GLY A 352 22.78 -8.59 4.13
N GLN A 353 21.59 -8.00 3.87
CA GLN A 353 21.46 -6.63 3.37
C GLN A 353 22.03 -5.59 4.35
N ILE A 354 21.80 -5.79 5.65
CA ILE A 354 22.29 -4.87 6.69
C ILE A 354 23.76 -5.11 7.07
N GLN A 355 24.40 -6.13 6.50
CA GLN A 355 25.79 -6.53 6.74
C GLN A 355 26.07 -6.86 8.22
N ALA A 356 25.16 -7.59 8.87
CA ALA A 356 25.30 -7.95 10.28
C ALA A 356 26.41 -9.01 10.50
N GLU A 357 27.62 -8.58 10.87
CA GLU A 357 28.75 -9.49 11.14
C GLU A 357 28.42 -10.56 12.21
N ALA A 358 27.63 -10.18 13.21
CA ALA A 358 27.19 -11.10 14.27
C ALA A 358 26.32 -12.26 13.76
N ALA A 359 25.72 -12.12 12.57
CA ALA A 359 24.87 -13.15 11.97
C ALA A 359 25.67 -14.20 11.17
N VAL A 360 26.96 -13.98 10.88
CA VAL A 360 27.76 -14.87 10.03
C VAL A 360 27.79 -16.30 10.58
N GLU A 361 28.08 -16.47 11.86
CA GLU A 361 28.13 -17.80 12.49
C GLU A 361 26.74 -18.48 12.53
N PRO A 362 25.66 -17.81 13.00
CA PRO A 362 24.29 -18.34 12.88
C PRO A 362 23.90 -18.78 11.47
N LEU A 363 24.24 -18.00 10.45
CA LEU A 363 23.92 -18.30 9.05
C LEU A 363 24.70 -19.51 8.54
N ILE A 364 25.99 -19.62 8.89
CA ILE A 364 26.82 -20.79 8.54
C ILE A 364 26.27 -22.06 9.17
N GLN A 365 25.82 -22.00 10.44
CA GLN A 365 25.26 -23.16 11.15
C GLN A 365 23.92 -23.64 10.60
N ALA A 366 23.23 -22.82 9.81
CA ALA A 366 21.94 -23.16 9.21
C ALA A 366 22.05 -23.85 7.83
N LEU A 367 23.23 -23.77 7.18
CA LEU A 367 23.57 -24.49 5.94
C LEU A 367 23.95 -25.95 6.24
#